data_AF-A0A434D225-F1
#
_entry.id   AF-A0A434D225-F1
#
_cell.length_a   1.000
_cell.length_b   1.000
_cell.length_c   1.000
_cell.angle_alpha   90.00
_cell.angle_beta   90.00
_cell.angle_gamma   90.00
#
_symmetry.space_group_name_H-M   'P 1'
#
loop_
_entity.id
_entity.type
_entity.pdbx_description
1 polymer ?
#
loop_
_entity_poly.entity_id
_entity_poly.type
_entity_poly.pdbx_seq_one_letter_code
_entity_poly.pdbx_strand_id
1 'polypeptide(L)' 'VMPNVISAGGYSGHGVMLSNFFGKLYAETVAGNRDRLKLIEDLKIPPFPGGRRFRTPLLFLALNWFALRDRI' A
#
# COMPACT_ATOMS: atom_id res chain seq x y z
N VAL A 1 6.73 12.05 -8.97
CA VAL A 1 8.08 11.60 -8.56
C VAL A 1 9.07 12.20 -9.54
N MET A 2 10.13 12.85 -9.07
CA MET A 2 11.16 13.45 -9.95
C MET A 2 12.07 12.37 -10.56
N PRO A 3 12.80 12.67 -11.64
CA PRO A 3 13.83 11.75 -12.16
C PRO A 3 14.81 11.36 -11.05
N ASN A 4 15.19 10.08 -11.00
CA ASN A 4 16.09 9.50 -10.00
C ASN A 4 15.59 9.55 -8.54
N VAL A 5 14.31 9.80 -8.30
CA VAL A 5 13.70 9.70 -6.98
C VAL A 5 12.88 8.41 -6.88
N ILE A 6 13.09 7.62 -5.83
CA ILE A 6 12.22 6.50 -5.49
C ILE A 6 11.33 6.91 -4.33
N SER A 7 10.01 6.72 -4.49
CA SER A 7 9.03 6.97 -3.44
C SER A 7 8.53 5.64 -2.90
N ALA A 8 8.74 5.38 -1.62
CA ALA A 8 8.18 4.24 -0.90
C ALA A 8 7.22 4.76 0.18
N GLY A 9 5.99 4.27 0.18
CA GLY A 9 4.95 4.78 1.08
C GLY A 9 3.67 3.94 1.03
N GLY A 10 2.60 4.45 1.65
CA GLY A 10 1.32 3.71 1.74
C GLY A 10 1.28 2.64 2.84
N TYR A 11 2.13 2.77 3.86
CA TYR A 11 2.30 1.77 4.93
C TYR A 11 1.10 1.58 5.87
N SER A 12 -0.01 2.33 5.70
CA SER A 12 -1.31 2.09 6.35
C SER A 12 -1.21 1.75 7.85
N GLY A 13 -0.49 2.59 8.62
CA GLY A 13 -0.29 2.42 10.07
C GLY A 13 0.88 1.53 10.49
N HIS A 14 1.50 0.79 9.56
CA HIS A 14 2.64 -0.12 9.82
C HIS A 14 4.00 0.51 9.44
N GLY A 15 4.08 1.84 9.44
CA GLY A 15 5.23 2.59 8.95
C GLY A 15 6.52 2.31 9.73
N VAL A 16 6.46 2.08 11.04
CA VAL A 16 7.65 1.87 11.88
C VAL A 16 8.46 0.65 11.41
N MET A 17 7.79 -0.46 11.12
CA MET A 17 8.44 -1.66 10.60
C MET A 17 8.73 -1.54 9.10
N LEU A 18 7.74 -1.13 8.32
CA LEU A 18 7.84 -1.15 6.86
C LEU A 18 8.84 -0.14 6.32
N SER A 19 8.94 1.06 6.90
CA SER A 19 9.92 2.07 6.45
C SER A 19 11.37 1.57 6.60
N ASN A 20 11.71 0.95 7.73
CA ASN A 20 13.02 0.35 7.96
C ASN A 20 13.29 -0.80 6.99
N PHE A 21 12.31 -1.67 6.77
CA PHE A 21 12.43 -2.78 5.82
C PHE A 21 12.66 -2.29 4.38
N PHE A 22 11.88 -1.32 3.91
CA PHE A 22 12.06 -0.72 2.59
C PHE A 22 13.39 0.06 2.49
N GLY A 23 13.84 0.69 3.57
CA GLY A 23 15.16 1.31 3.64
C GLY A 23 16.30 0.31 3.44
N LYS A 24 16.18 -0.88 4.05
CA LYS A 24 17.14 -1.98 3.82
C LYS A 24 17.12 -2.45 2.36
N LEU A 25 15.94 -2.67 1.78
CA LEU A 25 15.81 -3.09 0.37
C LEU A 25 16.41 -2.06 -0.60
N TYR A 26 16.23 -0.78 -0.29
CA TYR A 26 16.83 0.31 -1.06
C TYR A 26 18.36 0.29 -0.93
N ALA A 27 18.90 0.14 0.27
CA ALA A 27 20.34 0.01 0.50
C ALA A 27 20.94 -1.20 -0.24
N GLU A 28 20.25 -2.35 -0.24
CA GLU A 28 20.64 -3.53 -1.01
C GLU A 28 20.72 -3.22 -2.51
N THR A 29 19.73 -2.47 -3.03
CA THR A 29 19.71 -2.06 -4.45
C THR A 29 20.88 -1.15 -4.80
N VAL A 30 21.22 -0.20 -3.93
CA VAL A 30 22.40 0.68 -4.08
C VAL A 30 23.70 -0.12 -3.99
N ALA A 31 23.75 -1.17 -3.16
CA ALA A 31 24.88 -2.10 -3.05
C ALA A 31 24.98 -3.10 -4.21
N GLY A 32 24.13 -3.00 -5.24
CA GLY A 32 24.15 -3.84 -6.43
C GLY A 32 23.24 -5.07 -6.38
N ASN A 33 22.50 -5.28 -5.29
CA ASN A 33 21.50 -6.35 -5.17
C ASN A 33 20.08 -5.80 -5.30
N ARG A 34 19.51 -5.90 -6.50
CA ARG A 34 18.18 -5.32 -6.82
C ARG A 34 17.02 -6.31 -6.71
N ASP A 35 17.27 -7.60 -6.53
CA ASP A 35 16.25 -8.64 -6.73
C ASP A 35 15.02 -8.46 -5.85
N ARG A 36 15.23 -8.14 -4.57
CA ARG A 36 14.15 -8.04 -3.58
C ARG A 36 13.31 -6.77 -3.74
N LEU A 37 13.94 -5.64 -4.06
CA LEU A 37 13.21 -4.41 -4.34
C LEU A 37 12.42 -4.53 -5.66
N LYS A 38 13.03 -5.14 -6.68
CA LYS A 38 12.40 -5.37 -7.98
C LYS A 38 11.10 -6.15 -7.88
N LEU A 39 11.04 -7.18 -7.03
CA LEU A 39 9.80 -7.93 -6.78
C LEU A 39 8.65 -7.04 -6.29
N ILE A 40 8.96 -6.01 -5.49
CA ILE A 40 7.95 -5.06 -5.02
C ILE A 40 7.63 -4.03 -6.11
N GLU A 41 8.61 -3.59 -6.90
CA GLU A 41 8.39 -2.70 -8.05
C GLU A 41 7.47 -3.35 -9.11
N ASP A 42 7.62 -4.66 -9.33
CA ASP A 42 6.84 -5.43 -10.30
C ASP A 42 5.41 -5.76 -9.80
N LEU A 43 5.09 -5.46 -8.53
CA LEU A 43 3.79 -5.74 -7.96
C LEU A 43 2.71 -4.84 -8.59
N LYS A 44 1.83 -5.45 -9.38
CA LYS A 44 0.67 -4.75 -9.96
C LYS A 44 -0.44 -4.61 -8.91
N ILE A 45 -0.68 -3.37 -8.49
CA ILE A 45 -1.78 -3.03 -7.57
C ILE A 45 -2.94 -2.45 -8.40
N PRO A 46 -3.99 -3.24 -8.68
CA PRO A 46 -5.14 -2.73 -9.42
C PRO A 46 -5.90 -1.69 -8.57
N PRO A 47 -6.57 -0.72 -9.21
CA PRO A 47 -7.46 0.18 -8.48
C PRO A 47 -8.63 -0.60 -7.86
N PHE A 48 -9.21 -0.06 -6.80
CA PHE A 48 -10.44 -0.58 -6.20
C PHE A 48 -11.53 -0.76 -7.28
N PRO A 49 -12.29 -1.86 -7.31
CA PRO A 49 -13.33 -2.09 -8.32
C PRO A 49 -14.35 -0.95 -8.31
N GLY A 50 -14.58 -0.32 -9.47
CA GLY A 50 -15.40 0.89 -9.57
C GLY A 50 -14.68 2.20 -9.19
N GLY A 51 -13.38 2.13 -8.92
CA GLY A 51 -12.52 3.27 -8.69
C GLY A 51 -12.87 4.08 -7.44
N ARG A 52 -12.43 5.35 -7.45
CA ARG A 52 -12.56 6.24 -6.28
C ARG A 52 -14.00 6.58 -5.93
N ARG A 53 -14.91 6.58 -6.93
CA ARG A 53 -16.33 6.93 -6.74
C ARG A 53 -17.09 5.86 -5.95
N PHE A 54 -16.80 4.58 -6.17
CA PHE A 54 -17.47 3.49 -5.47
C PHE A 54 -16.80 3.08 -4.15
N ARG A 55 -15.50 3.39 -3.96
CA ARG A 55 -14.76 3.06 -2.74
C ARG A 55 -15.42 3.59 -1.46
N THR A 56 -15.70 4.89 -1.41
CA THR A 56 -16.30 5.55 -0.22
C THR A 56 -17.72 5.08 0.09
N PRO A 57 -18.67 5.06 -0.87
CA PRO A 57 -20.04 4.62 -0.57
C PRO A 57 -20.13 3.15 -0.18
N LEU A 58 -19.32 2.27 -0.80
CA LEU A 58 -19.28 0.84 -0.40
C LEU A 58 -18.70 0.66 1.00
N LEU A 59 -17.65 1.39 1.34
CA LEU A 59 -17.11 1.37 2.71
C LEU A 59 -18.17 1.81 3.72
N PHE A 60 -18.85 2.93 3.45
CA PHE A 60 -19.90 3.43 4.32
C PHE A 60 -21.03 2.40 4.48
N LEU A 61 -21.53 1.83 3.38
CA LEU A 61 -22.58 0.82 3.41
C LEU A 61 -22.17 -0.41 4.22
N ALA A 62 -20.95 -0.91 4.02
CA ALA A 62 -20.42 -2.04 4.76
C ALA A 62 -20.37 -1.76 6.26
N LEU A 63 -19.80 -0.62 6.67
CA LEU A 63 -19.71 -0.24 8.08
C LEU A 63 -21.09 -0.09 8.74
N ASN A 64 -22.06 0.53 8.04
CA ASN A 64 -23.42 0.69 8.57
C ASN A 64 -24.14 -0.66 8.69
N TRP A 65 -23.97 -1.55 7.71
CA TRP A 65 -24.54 -2.90 7.76
C TRP A 65 -23.99 -3.71 8.94
N PHE A 66 -22.67 -3.70 9.15
CA PHE A 66 -22.06 -4.37 10.30
C PHE A 66 -22.50 -3.75 11.63
N ALA A 67 -22.57 -2.42 11.71
CA ALA A 67 -23.07 -1.75 12.90
C ALA A 67 -24.53 -2.09 13.21
N LEU A 68 -25.38 -2.29 12.19
CA LEU A 68 -26.75 -2.75 12.36
C LEU A 68 -26.78 -4.21 12.84
N ARG A 69 -25.98 -5.08 12.23
CA ARG A 69 -25.88 -6.49 12.61
C ARG A 69 -25.36 -6.69 14.03
N ASP A 70 -24.44 -5.86 14.49
CA ASP A 70 -23.91 -5.95 15.86
C ASP A 70 -24.92 -5.50 16.93
N ARG A 71 -25.97 -4.77 16.52
CA ARG A 71 -27.02 -4.27 17.42
C ARG A 71 -28.27 -5.15 17.47
N ILE A 72 -28.40 -6.11 16.55
CA ILE A 72 -29.49 -7.09 16.48
C ILE A 72 -28.99 -8.40 17.07
#